data_AF-A0AAD4G836-F1
#
_entry.id   AF-A0AAD4G836-F1
#
_cell.length_a   1.000
_cell.length_b   1.000
_cell.length_c   1.000
_cell.angle_alpha   90.00
_cell.angle_beta   90.00
_cell.angle_gamma   90.00
#
_symmetry.space_group_name_H-M   'P 1'
#
loop_
_entity.id
_entity.type
_entity.pdbx_description
1 polymer ?
#
loop_
_entity_poly.entity_id
_entity_poly.type
_entity_poly.pdbx_seq_one_letter_code
_entity_poly.pdbx_strand_id
1 'polypeptide(L)'
;MATLVQNPSQSPSATLPPDLEPDDEWKQILKVNIEAGLRSMVDEAKQKLTDELAKGIIRAEERDRLTADHLATLKTIRQLAEEQFRIALERERQERRWASGEQLDRAWSESMMKEQ
;
A
#
# COMPACT_ATOMS: atom_id res chain seq x y z
N MET A 1 38.94 -10.28 52.57
CA MET A 1 38.54 -10.58 51.19
C MET A 1 37.52 -9.54 50.77
N ALA A 2 37.96 -8.53 50.03
CA ALA A 2 37.10 -7.46 49.52
C ALA A 2 36.50 -7.88 48.17
N THR A 3 35.21 -7.60 47.96
CA THR A 3 34.72 -7.33 46.61
C THR A 3 33.70 -6.20 46.65
N LEU A 4 34.10 -5.16 45.94
CA LEU A 4 33.51 -3.87 45.69
C LEU A 4 32.40 -4.01 44.62
N VAL A 5 31.23 -3.42 44.89
CA VAL A 5 30.41 -2.55 44.03
C VAL A 5 30.26 -2.91 42.54
N GLN A 6 29.01 -3.02 42.06
CA GLN A 6 28.43 -2.10 41.04
C GLN A 6 26.96 -2.44 40.74
N ASN A 7 26.08 -1.50 41.08
CA ASN A 7 24.84 -1.20 40.35
C ASN A 7 25.20 0.00 39.46
N PRO A 8 24.80 0.07 38.17
CA PRO A 8 23.51 0.69 37.89
C PRO A 8 22.77 0.12 36.65
N SER A 9 21.44 0.24 36.68
CA SER A 9 20.57 0.60 35.57
C SER A 9 21.20 0.61 34.17
N GLN A 10 21.08 -0.49 33.44
CA GLN A 10 20.99 -0.43 31.98
C GLN A 10 19.65 -1.04 31.59
N SER A 11 18.64 -0.17 31.50
CA SER A 11 17.61 -0.37 30.48
C SER A 11 18.35 -0.74 29.19
N PRO A 12 17.98 -1.82 28.48
CA PRO A 12 18.45 -1.92 27.13
C PRO A 12 17.90 -0.67 26.44
N SER A 13 18.78 0.31 26.19
CA SER A 13 18.65 1.14 25.01
C SER A 13 18.58 0.16 23.87
N ALA A 14 17.36 -0.30 23.56
CA ALA A 14 17.06 -0.89 22.29
C ALA A 14 17.30 0.25 21.32
N THR A 15 18.54 0.31 20.83
CA THR A 15 18.88 0.83 19.52
C THR A 15 17.68 0.52 18.64
N LEU A 16 16.93 1.56 18.26
CA LEU A 16 15.82 1.41 17.32
C LEU A 16 16.33 0.51 16.18
N PRO A 17 15.64 -0.62 15.89
CA PRO A 17 16.13 -1.56 14.90
C PRO A 17 16.36 -0.82 13.57
N PRO A 18 17.39 -1.20 12.81
CA PRO A 18 17.69 -0.58 11.54
C PRO A 18 16.45 -0.70 10.64
N ASP A 19 15.91 0.48 10.30
CA ASP A 19 14.93 0.75 9.27
C ASP A 19 14.11 -0.46 8.80
N LEU A 20 13.07 -0.80 9.56
CA LEU A 20 12.04 -1.78 9.16
C LEU A 20 11.23 -1.32 7.94
N GLU A 21 11.50 -0.10 7.46
CA GLU A 21 10.90 0.48 6.28
C GLU A 21 11.51 -0.14 5.02
N PRO A 22 10.68 -0.54 4.04
CA PRO A 22 11.18 -0.90 2.73
C PRO A 22 11.86 0.28 2.06
N ASP A 23 12.97 0.01 1.38
CA ASP A 23 13.71 1.05 0.66
C ASP A 23 12.86 1.64 -0.48
N ASP A 24 13.34 2.77 -1.00
CA ASP A 24 12.64 3.48 -2.05
C ASP A 24 12.60 2.68 -3.36
N GLU A 25 13.59 1.84 -3.65
CA GLU A 25 13.63 1.00 -4.84
C GLU A 25 12.48 -0.02 -4.82
N TRP A 26 12.31 -0.73 -3.71
CA TRP A 26 11.21 -1.65 -3.48
C TRP A 26 9.86 -0.95 -3.63
N LYS A 27 9.72 0.26 -3.07
CA LYS A 27 8.49 1.06 -3.20
C LYS A 27 8.21 1.46 -4.64
N GLN A 28 9.23 1.80 -5.44
CA GLN A 28 9.05 2.11 -6.85
C GLN A 28 8.63 0.87 -7.65
N ILE A 29 9.27 -0.27 -7.41
CA ILE A 29 8.92 -1.54 -8.06
C ILE A 29 7.47 -1.91 -7.72
N LEU A 30 7.07 -1.78 -6.46
CA LEU A 30 5.69 -2.04 -6.02
C LEU A 30 4.69 -1.14 -6.76
N LYS A 31 4.98 0.16 -6.88
CA LYS A 31 4.12 1.10 -7.63
C LYS A 31 3.97 0.67 -9.08
N VAL A 32 5.07 0.35 -9.77
CA VAL A 32 5.05 -0.09 -11.17
C VAL A 32 4.20 -1.35 -11.33
N ASN A 33 4.33 -2.31 -10.41
CA ASN A 33 3.55 -3.55 -10.45
C ASN A 33 2.04 -3.30 -10.22
N ILE A 34 1.69 -2.43 -9.28
CA ILE A 34 0.29 -2.04 -9.02
C ILE A 34 -0.28 -1.31 -10.25
N GLU A 35 0.46 -0.37 -10.82
CA GLU A 35 0.04 0.37 -12.01
C GLU A 35 -0.15 -0.56 -13.22
N ALA A 36 0.74 -1.53 -13.40
CA ALA A 36 0.61 -2.55 -14.44
C ALA A 36 -0.65 -3.40 -14.23
N GLY A 37 -0.94 -3.81 -12.99
CA GLY A 37 -2.14 -4.58 -12.64
C GLY A 37 -3.45 -3.82 -12.86
N LEU A 38 -3.45 -2.50 -12.69
CA LEU A 38 -4.62 -1.64 -12.89
C LEU A 38 -4.75 -1.09 -14.32
N ARG A 39 -3.79 -1.40 -15.20
CA ARG A 39 -3.72 -0.84 -16.54
C ARG A 39 -4.97 -1.13 -17.37
N SER A 40 -5.48 -2.37 -17.30
CA SER A 40 -6.69 -2.76 -18.01
C SER A 40 -7.90 -1.93 -17.58
N MET A 41 -8.08 -1.69 -16.28
CA MET A 41 -9.19 -0.88 -15.76
C MET A 41 -9.12 0.57 -16.26
N VAL A 42 -7.91 1.13 -16.34
CA VAL A 42 -7.71 2.48 -16.89
C VAL A 42 -8.05 2.52 -18.38
N ASP A 43 -7.59 1.51 -19.14
CA ASP A 43 -7.83 1.44 -20.57
C ASP A 43 -9.32 1.18 -20.88
N GLU A 44 -10.00 0.34 -20.11
CA GLU A 44 -11.45 0.13 -20.17
C GLU A 44 -12.24 1.42 -19.88
N ALA A 45 -11.85 2.17 -18.84
CA ALA A 45 -12.50 3.43 -18.50
C ALA A 45 -12.36 4.47 -19.64
N LYS A 46 -11.20 4.50 -20.32
CA LYS A 46 -10.98 5.36 -21.49
C LYS A 46 -11.75 4.89 -22.71
N GLN A 47 -11.78 3.58 -22.95
CA GLN A 47 -12.53 3.00 -24.06
C GLN A 47 -14.01 3.30 -23.91
N LYS A 48 -14.57 3.11 -22.70
CA LYS A 48 -15.96 3.44 -22.40
C LYS A 48 -16.29 4.90 -22.72
N LEU A 49 -15.46 5.86 -22.29
CA LEU A 49 -15.68 7.27 -22.63
C LEU A 49 -15.63 7.49 -24.15
N THR A 50 -14.67 6.87 -24.83
CA THR A 50 -14.50 7.00 -26.29
C THR A 50 -15.71 6.44 -27.03
N ASP A 51 -16.20 5.27 -26.61
CA ASP A 51 -17.36 4.61 -27.20
C ASP A 51 -18.63 5.45 -26.99
N GLU A 52 -18.85 5.98 -25.78
CA GLU A 52 -19.98 6.88 -25.52
C GLU A 52 -19.89 8.14 -26.39
N LEU A 53 -18.70 8.73 -26.53
CA LEU A 53 -18.49 9.90 -27.37
C LEU A 53 -18.66 9.63 -28.87
N ALA A 54 -18.48 8.39 -29.32
CA ALA A 54 -18.62 7.97 -30.70
C ALA A 54 -20.07 7.68 -31.13
N LYS A 55 -21.03 7.58 -30.19
CA LYS A 55 -22.44 7.21 -30.47
C LYS A 55 -23.23 8.24 -31.27
N GLY A 56 -22.67 9.43 -31.56
CA GLY A 56 -23.28 10.42 -32.45
C GLY A 56 -23.20 11.85 -31.92
N ILE A 57 -24.21 12.66 -32.23
CA ILE A 57 -24.27 14.06 -31.79
C ILE A 57 -24.67 14.09 -30.31
N ILE A 58 -23.70 14.41 -29.45
CA ILE A 58 -23.87 14.53 -28.01
C ILE A 58 -23.99 16.01 -27.65
N ARG A 59 -24.96 16.33 -26.80
CA ARG A 59 -25.13 17.70 -26.28
C ARG A 59 -24.01 18.03 -25.30
N ALA A 60 -23.67 19.32 -25.17
CA ALA A 60 -22.62 19.78 -24.27
C ALA A 60 -22.81 19.26 -22.82
N GLU A 61 -24.02 19.37 -22.28
CA GLU A 61 -24.35 18.87 -20.93
C GLU A 61 -24.09 17.38 -20.75
N GLU A 62 -24.37 16.57 -21.78
CA GLU A 62 -24.17 15.13 -21.74
C GLU A 62 -22.67 14.79 -21.85
N ARG A 63 -21.93 15.54 -22.67
CA ARG A 63 -20.47 15.42 -22.74
C ARG A 63 -19.80 15.75 -21.40
N ASP A 64 -20.30 16.76 -20.70
CA ASP A 64 -19.79 17.14 -19.37
C ASP A 64 -20.05 16.05 -18.34
N ARG A 65 -21.26 15.45 -18.36
CA ARG A 65 -21.60 14.29 -17.50
C ARG A 65 -20.70 13.09 -17.77
N LEU A 66 -20.54 12.70 -19.03
CA LEU A 66 -19.65 11.60 -19.42
C LEU A 66 -18.20 11.83 -18.98
N THR A 67 -17.74 13.08 -19.08
CA THR A 67 -16.40 13.46 -18.62
C THR A 67 -16.28 13.38 -17.09
N ALA A 68 -17.29 13.86 -16.37
CA ALA A 68 -17.34 13.78 -14.90
C ALA A 68 -17.34 12.33 -14.41
N ASP A 69 -18.13 11.46 -15.05
CA ASP A 69 -18.20 10.03 -14.73
C ASP A 69 -16.86 9.32 -15.00
N HIS A 70 -16.20 9.67 -16.11
CA HIS A 70 -14.88 9.15 -16.43
C HIS A 70 -13.84 9.56 -15.38
N LEU A 71 -13.83 10.83 -14.98
CA LEU A 71 -12.94 11.32 -13.92
C LEU A 71 -13.22 10.68 -12.56
N ALA A 72 -14.49 10.46 -12.22
CA ALA A 72 -14.88 9.73 -11.00
C ALA A 72 -14.35 8.29 -11.03
N THR A 73 -14.46 7.61 -12.18
CA THR A 73 -13.95 6.25 -12.37
C THR A 73 -12.42 6.20 -12.20
N LEU A 74 -11.68 7.12 -12.82
CA LEU A 74 -10.23 7.20 -12.65
C LEU A 74 -9.82 7.50 -11.21
N LYS A 75 -10.60 8.31 -10.49
CA LYS A 75 -10.38 8.57 -9.06
C LYS A 75 -10.52 7.29 -8.24
N THR A 76 -11.55 6.47 -8.49
CA THR A 76 -11.74 5.19 -7.83
C THR A 76 -10.57 4.23 -8.11
N ILE A 77 -10.10 4.15 -9.35
CA ILE A 77 -8.94 3.31 -9.71
C ILE A 77 -7.68 3.77 -8.96
N ARG A 78 -7.47 5.09 -8.83
CA ARG A 78 -6.35 5.62 -8.03
C ARG A 78 -6.46 5.24 -6.56
N GLN A 79 -7.64 5.33 -5.97
CA GLN A 79 -7.85 4.94 -4.57
C GLN A 79 -7.54 3.46 -4.35
N LEU A 80 -7.92 2.60 -5.29
CA LEU A 80 -7.57 1.18 -5.26
C LEU A 80 -6.05 0.98 -5.31
N ALA A 81 -5.32 1.74 -6.14
CA ALA A 81 -3.86 1.68 -6.19
C ALA A 81 -3.22 2.08 -4.85
N GLU A 82 -3.71 3.16 -4.23
CA GLU A 82 -3.25 3.64 -2.92
C GLU A 82 -3.51 2.62 -1.80
N GLU A 83 -4.66 1.94 -1.85
CA GLU A 83 -5.00 0.86 -0.91
C GLU A 83 -4.08 -0.35 -1.08
N GLN A 84 -3.89 -0.84 -2.32
CA GLN A 84 -2.98 -1.94 -2.60
C GLN A 84 -1.55 -1.64 -2.16
N PHE A 85 -1.09 -0.41 -2.41
CA PHE A 85 0.25 0.03 -1.98
C PHE A 85 0.37 -0.01 -0.45
N ARG A 86 -0.63 0.51 0.28
CA ARG A 86 -0.62 0.53 1.75
C ARG A 86 -0.63 -0.87 2.35
N ILE A 87 -1.46 -1.76 1.80
CA ILE A 87 -1.55 -3.16 2.27
C ILE A 87 -0.22 -3.87 2.04
N ALA A 88 0.36 -3.76 0.85
CA ALA A 88 1.65 -4.39 0.54
C ALA A 88 2.80 -3.82 1.38
N LEU A 89 2.81 -2.50 1.60
CA LEU A 89 3.81 -1.85 2.44
C LEU A 89 3.73 -2.34 3.88
N GLU A 90 2.53 -2.43 4.45
CA GLU A 90 2.35 -2.93 5.82
C GLU A 90 2.76 -4.40 5.91
N ARG A 91 2.40 -5.22 4.92
CA ARG A 91 2.81 -6.62 4.87
C ARG A 91 4.34 -6.77 4.89
N GLU A 92 5.05 -6.03 4.04
CA GLU A 92 6.52 -6.09 3.98
C GLU A 92 7.16 -5.64 5.31
N ARG A 93 6.63 -4.59 5.95
CA ARG A 93 7.08 -4.17 7.29
C ARG A 93 6.93 -5.28 8.32
N GLN A 94 5.81 -5.99 8.29
CA GLN A 94 5.57 -7.11 9.21
C GLN A 94 6.52 -8.28 8.91
N GLU A 95 6.70 -8.65 7.65
CA GLU A 95 7.65 -9.69 7.24
C GLU A 95 9.09 -9.37 7.68
N ARG A 96 9.50 -8.09 7.60
CA ARG A 96 10.81 -7.64 8.11
C ARG A 96 10.91 -7.69 9.63
N ARG A 97 9.87 -7.29 10.37
CA ARG A 97 9.80 -7.42 11.84
C ARG A 97 9.90 -8.89 12.29
N TRP A 98 9.27 -9.78 11.54
CA TRP A 98 9.36 -11.22 11.78
C TRP A 98 10.78 -11.73 11.56
N ALA A 99 11.40 -11.35 10.45
CA ALA A 99 12.75 -11.77 10.11
C ALA A 99 13.80 -11.24 11.11
N SER A 100 13.57 -10.06 11.72
CA SER A 100 14.44 -9.50 12.76
C SER A 100 14.24 -10.12 14.14
N GLY A 101 13.29 -11.03 14.32
CA GLY A 101 13.02 -11.72 15.58
C GLY A 101 12.35 -10.82 16.64
N GLU A 102 11.78 -9.69 16.23
CA GLU A 102 11.03 -8.80 17.13
C GLU A 102 9.65 -9.43 17.41
N GLN A 103 9.22 -9.42 18.68
CA GLN A 103 8.01 -10.11 19.11
C GLN A 103 6.79 -9.46 18.44
N LEU A 104 6.13 -10.22 17.57
CA LEU A 104 4.84 -9.91 16.95
C LEU A 104 3.88 -9.23 17.93
N ASP A 105 3.26 -8.13 17.48
CA ASP A 105 2.08 -7.62 18.14
C ASP A 105 1.01 -8.72 18.14
N ARG A 106 0.54 -9.10 19.33
CA ARG A 106 -0.25 -10.32 19.58
C ARG A 106 -1.57 -10.32 18.77
N ALA A 107 -2.05 -9.13 18.39
CA ALA A 107 -3.23 -8.94 17.54
C ALA A 107 -3.04 -9.49 16.10
N TRP A 108 -1.81 -9.52 15.57
CA TRP A 108 -1.55 -9.98 14.20
C TRP A 108 -1.34 -11.49 14.10
N SER A 109 -0.78 -12.12 15.14
CA SER A 109 -0.66 -13.59 15.19
C SER A 109 -2.02 -14.29 15.12
N GLU A 110 -3.07 -13.64 15.63
CA GLU A 110 -4.43 -14.19 15.64
C GLU A 110 -5.17 -14.04 14.29
N SER A 111 -4.80 -13.05 13.45
CA SER A 111 -5.42 -12.88 12.12
C SER A 111 -4.83 -13.84 11.09
N MET A 112 -3.52 -14.13 11.15
CA MET A 112 -2.86 -15.04 10.19
C MET A 112 -3.20 -16.53 10.43
N MET A 113 -3.53 -16.93 11.66
CA MET A 113 -3.97 -18.31 11.94
C MET A 113 -5.41 -18.60 11.48
N LYS A 114 -6.18 -17.59 11.08
CA LYS A 114 -7.58 -17.77 10.64
C LYS A 114 -7.77 -17.90 9.14
N GLU A 115 -6.72 -17.69 8.34
CA GLU A 115 -6.79 -17.79 6.86
C GLU A 115 -6.14 -19.06 6.28
N GLN A 116 -6.05 -20.15 7.07
CA GLN A 116 -5.58 -21.46 6.58
C GLN A 116 -6.70 -22.50 6.52
#